data_AF-A0AAV5GL82-F1
#
_entry.id   AF-A0AAV5GL82-F1
#
_cell.length_a   1.000
_cell.length_b   1.000
_cell.length_c   1.000
_cell.angle_alpha   90.00
_cell.angle_beta   90.00
_cell.angle_gamma   90.00
#
_symmetry.space_group_name_H-M   'P 1'
#
loop_
_entity.id
_entity.type
_entity.pdbx_description
1 polymer ?
#
loop_
_entity_poly.entity_id
_entity_poly.type
_entity_poly.pdbx_seq_one_letter_code
_entity_poly.pdbx_strand_id
1 'polypeptide(L)'
;MGYSDFSAPASLSQAKRDFLAAFYRTSDQPDAIDDYLAFLAPDVDFIMGLNAVHGHQGLFQPVRKIRENMWGGVQTRRHQPHAVFVQDAAGGDGNDDGARQLMLHGTVDYGLRNGKTVDAVGWAALVVFADSDGTSGELKMQRYQVWLDGAPLAKALAEQAAEQQQQ
;
A
#
# COMPACT_ATOMS: atom_id res chain seq x y z
N MET A 1 1.33 8.54 15.71
CA MET A 1 2.05 8.88 14.48
C MET A 1 1.07 9.07 13.34
N GLY A 2 1.25 10.14 12.57
CA GLY A 2 0.56 10.38 11.31
C GLY A 2 1.25 9.66 10.15
N TYR A 3 0.61 9.59 8.98
CA TYR A 3 1.15 8.92 7.80
C TYR A 3 2.44 9.56 7.21
N SER A 4 2.84 10.71 7.74
CA SER A 4 4.04 11.47 7.35
C SER A 4 5.18 11.37 8.37
N ASP A 5 4.98 10.72 9.52
CA ASP A 5 5.97 10.63 10.61
C ASP A 5 7.00 9.50 10.40
N PHE A 6 7.51 9.34 9.19
CA PHE A 6 8.49 8.32 8.85
C PHE A 6 9.88 8.92 8.62
N SER A 7 10.92 8.15 8.94
CA SER A 7 12.30 8.48 8.58
C SER A 7 12.48 8.37 7.06
N ALA A 8 13.11 9.36 6.44
CA ALA A 8 13.40 9.34 5.01
C ALA A 8 14.64 10.20 4.69
N PRO A 9 15.42 9.82 3.66
CA PRO A 9 16.56 10.60 3.21
C PRO A 9 16.12 11.97 2.65
N ALA A 10 17.06 12.92 2.64
CA ALA A 10 16.81 14.27 2.10
C ALA A 10 16.48 14.26 0.59
N SER A 11 16.91 13.23 -0.15
CA SER A 11 16.61 13.05 -1.58
C SER A 11 15.17 12.60 -1.86
N LEU A 12 14.38 12.25 -0.85
CA LEU A 12 12.95 12.01 -1.03
C LEU A 12 12.20 13.35 -1.11
N SER A 13 11.72 13.69 -2.31
CA SER A 13 10.98 14.93 -2.58
C SER A 13 9.71 15.06 -1.74
N GLN A 14 9.28 16.30 -1.50
CA GLN A 14 8.05 16.57 -0.75
C GLN A 14 6.82 15.98 -1.43
N ALA A 15 6.74 16.04 -2.76
CA ALA A 15 5.65 15.45 -3.54
C ALA A 15 5.51 13.94 -3.27
N LYS A 16 6.62 13.20 -3.20
CA LYS A 16 6.61 11.76 -2.87
C LYS A 16 6.25 11.48 -1.41
N ARG A 17 6.62 12.37 -0.48
CA ARG A 17 6.19 12.28 0.93
C ARG A 17 4.68 12.45 1.06
N ASP A 18 4.13 13.47 0.40
CA ASP A 18 2.70 13.76 0.41
C ASP A 18 1.90 12.65 -0.29
N PHE A 19 2.43 12.12 -1.39
CA PHE A 19 1.88 10.96 -2.09
C PHE A 19 1.76 9.75 -1.16
N LEU A 20 2.83 9.37 -0.46
CA LEU A 20 2.81 8.23 0.47
C LEU A 20 1.83 8.46 1.63
N ALA A 21 1.82 9.67 2.19
CA ALA A 21 0.91 10.01 3.28
C ALA A 21 -0.57 9.93 2.85
N ALA A 22 -0.88 10.43 1.65
CA ALA A 22 -2.22 10.31 1.06
C ALA A 22 -2.58 8.86 0.75
N PHE A 23 -1.65 8.11 0.14
CA PHE A 23 -1.85 6.71 -0.22
C PHE A 23 -2.19 5.84 0.99
N TYR A 24 -1.42 5.91 2.08
CA TYR A 24 -1.69 5.11 3.27
C TYR A 24 -2.98 5.54 3.98
N ARG A 25 -3.27 6.84 4.03
CA ARG A 25 -4.55 7.35 4.55
C ARG A 25 -5.74 6.78 3.79
N THR A 26 -5.69 6.78 2.46
CA THR A 26 -6.72 6.20 1.60
C THR A 26 -6.76 4.69 1.72
N SER A 27 -5.59 4.03 1.80
CA SER A 27 -5.50 2.58 1.98
C SER A 27 -6.23 2.11 3.23
N ASP A 28 -6.29 2.94 4.28
CA ASP A 28 -6.95 2.61 5.54
C ASP A 28 -8.45 2.88 5.59
N GLN A 29 -9.05 3.31 4.48
CA GLN A 29 -10.50 3.46 4.35
C GLN A 29 -11.11 2.27 3.58
N PRO A 30 -12.16 1.61 4.11
CA PRO A 30 -12.78 0.46 3.46
C PRO A 30 -13.57 0.82 2.20
N ASP A 31 -14.07 2.06 2.11
CA ASP A 31 -14.91 2.59 1.04
C ASP A 31 -14.13 3.38 -0.03
N ALA A 32 -12.86 3.70 0.21
CA ALA A 32 -12.03 4.51 -0.70
C ALA A 32 -11.28 3.69 -1.76
N ILE A 33 -11.89 2.60 -2.27
CA ILE A 33 -11.23 1.74 -3.27
C ILE A 33 -10.99 2.49 -4.58
N ASP A 34 -11.93 3.34 -5.01
CA ASP A 34 -11.77 4.12 -6.24
C ASP A 34 -10.62 5.11 -6.12
N ASP A 35 -10.56 5.84 -5.00
CA ASP A 35 -9.45 6.74 -4.68
C ASP A 35 -8.12 5.99 -4.57
N TYR A 36 -8.14 4.78 -4.01
CA TYR A 36 -6.94 3.93 -3.92
C TYR A 36 -6.40 3.57 -5.31
N LEU A 37 -7.28 3.22 -6.25
CA LEU A 37 -6.88 2.88 -7.61
C LEU A 37 -6.31 4.09 -8.35
N ALA A 38 -6.70 5.31 -7.98
CA ALA A 38 -6.14 6.52 -8.56
C ALA A 38 -4.65 6.69 -8.25
N PHE A 39 -4.06 6.02 -7.25
CA PHE A 39 -2.61 6.06 -7.01
C PHE A 39 -1.80 5.17 -7.97
N LEU A 40 -2.47 4.33 -8.77
CA LEU A 40 -1.85 3.31 -9.59
C LEU A 40 -1.85 3.69 -11.06
N ALA A 41 -0.81 3.30 -11.79
CA ALA A 41 -0.79 3.38 -13.24
C ALA A 41 -1.74 2.32 -13.83
N PRO A 42 -2.39 2.57 -15.00
CA PRO A 42 -3.33 1.64 -15.62
C PRO A 42 -2.85 0.19 -15.73
N ASP A 43 -1.56 0.01 -16.00
CA ASP A 43 -0.81 -1.24 -16.20
C ASP A 43 0.10 -1.59 -15.00
N VAL A 44 -0.29 -1.17 -13.79
CA VAL A 44 0.46 -1.43 -12.56
C VAL A 44 0.77 -2.92 -12.33
N ASP A 45 1.99 -3.22 -11.91
CA ASP A 45 2.33 -4.50 -11.29
C ASP A 45 1.97 -4.46 -9.80
N PHE A 46 0.91 -5.15 -9.41
CA PHE A 46 0.40 -5.16 -8.05
C PHE A 46 0.61 -6.52 -7.39
N ILE A 47 1.45 -6.58 -6.36
CA ILE A 47 1.94 -7.83 -5.79
C ILE A 47 1.76 -7.82 -4.27
N MET A 48 1.04 -8.81 -3.75
CA MET A 48 0.76 -8.99 -2.33
C MET A 48 1.24 -10.37 -1.90
N GLY A 49 2.45 -10.46 -1.35
CA GLY A 49 3.10 -11.74 -1.08
C GLY A 49 3.30 -12.54 -2.37
N LEU A 50 2.62 -13.68 -2.49
CA LEU A 50 2.64 -14.55 -3.68
C LEU A 50 1.55 -14.20 -4.71
N ASN A 51 0.59 -13.34 -4.36
CA ASN A 51 -0.50 -12.95 -5.25
C ASN A 51 -0.07 -11.77 -6.12
N ALA A 52 0.18 -12.02 -7.40
CA ALA A 52 0.55 -10.99 -8.38
C ALA A 52 -0.55 -10.79 -9.42
N VAL A 53 -0.90 -9.54 -9.70
CA VAL A 53 -1.81 -9.15 -10.78
C VAL A 53 -1.25 -7.96 -11.53
N HIS A 54 -1.63 -7.83 -12.80
CA HIS A 54 -1.18 -6.77 -13.68
C HIS A 54 -2.37 -5.92 -14.14
N GLY A 55 -2.20 -4.60 -14.04
CA GLY A 55 -3.18 -3.57 -14.37
C GLY A 55 -4.36 -3.49 -13.39
N HIS A 56 -4.99 -2.31 -13.34
CA HIS A 56 -6.23 -2.12 -12.59
C HIS A 56 -7.41 -1.70 -13.47
N GLN A 57 -7.18 -1.41 -14.75
CA GLN A 57 -8.24 -1.07 -15.71
C GLN A 57 -8.79 -2.30 -16.46
N GLY A 58 -9.90 -2.12 -17.17
CA GLY A 58 -10.55 -3.17 -17.96
C GLY A 58 -11.59 -3.99 -17.19
N LEU A 59 -12.19 -4.98 -17.85
CA LEU A 59 -13.36 -5.72 -17.35
C LEU A 59 -13.11 -6.52 -16.05
N PHE A 60 -11.88 -6.96 -15.82
CA PHE A 60 -11.57 -7.89 -14.74
C PHE A 60 -11.19 -7.21 -13.41
N GLN A 61 -10.78 -5.92 -13.45
CA GLN A 61 -10.41 -5.07 -12.30
C GLN A 61 -9.68 -5.85 -11.17
N PRO A 62 -8.55 -6.54 -11.46
CA PRO A 62 -8.01 -7.52 -10.53
C PRO A 62 -7.51 -6.89 -9.21
N VAL A 63 -6.94 -5.68 -9.27
CA VAL A 63 -6.52 -4.95 -8.07
C VAL A 63 -7.71 -4.59 -7.18
N ARG A 64 -8.83 -4.15 -7.77
CA ARG A 64 -10.08 -3.85 -7.04
C ARG A 64 -10.52 -5.07 -6.23
N LYS A 65 -10.61 -6.24 -6.87
CA LYS A 65 -11.03 -7.49 -6.21
C LYS A 65 -10.11 -7.86 -5.05
N ILE A 66 -8.80 -7.70 -5.20
CA ILE A 66 -7.85 -7.93 -4.09
C ILE A 66 -8.16 -6.98 -2.94
N ARG A 67 -8.38 -5.69 -3.23
CA ARG A 67 -8.66 -4.67 -2.22
C ARG A 67 -9.99 -4.90 -1.49
N GLU A 68 -11.04 -5.29 -2.21
CA GLU A 68 -12.34 -5.68 -1.63
C GLU A 68 -12.18 -6.88 -0.68
N ASN A 69 -11.48 -7.92 -1.14
CA ASN A 69 -11.27 -9.15 -0.35
C ASN A 69 -10.47 -8.90 0.94
N MET A 70 -9.53 -7.95 0.94
CA MET A 70 -8.76 -7.59 2.14
C MET A 70 -9.62 -7.03 3.29
N TRP A 71 -10.84 -6.57 3.01
CA TRP A 71 -11.77 -6.03 4.01
C TRP A 71 -12.82 -7.04 4.49
N GLY A 72 -12.79 -8.28 3.99
CA GLY A 72 -13.81 -9.30 4.27
C GLY A 72 -14.01 -9.54 5.78
N GLY A 73 -12.92 -9.75 6.53
CA GLY A 73 -12.97 -9.92 7.99
C GLY A 73 -12.40 -8.77 8.80
N VAL A 74 -11.95 -7.70 8.14
CA VAL A 74 -11.34 -6.52 8.74
C VAL A 74 -12.36 -5.38 8.82
N GLN A 75 -12.48 -4.76 9.99
CA GLN A 75 -13.33 -3.60 10.22
C GLN A 75 -12.52 -2.30 10.15
N THR A 76 -11.32 -2.28 10.73
CA THR A 76 -10.42 -1.13 10.69
C THR A 76 -9.02 -1.59 10.31
N ARG A 77 -8.29 -0.71 9.63
CA ARG A 77 -6.87 -0.91 9.31
C ARG A 77 -6.13 0.40 9.56
N ARG A 78 -4.91 0.31 10.08
CA ARG A 78 -4.07 1.49 10.29
C ARG A 78 -2.61 1.17 9.98
N HIS A 79 -2.10 1.68 8.87
CA HIS A 79 -0.68 1.63 8.55
C HIS A 79 0.10 2.66 9.35
N GLN A 80 1.31 2.26 9.73
CA GLN A 80 2.32 3.09 10.39
C GLN A 80 3.65 2.91 9.65
N PRO A 81 3.89 3.66 8.56
CA PRO A 81 5.19 3.67 7.91
C PRO A 81 6.26 4.16 8.90
N HIS A 82 7.39 3.46 8.99
CA HIS A 82 8.49 3.81 9.90
C HIS A 82 9.67 4.44 9.16
N ALA A 83 10.04 3.87 8.01
CA ALA A 83 11.15 4.38 7.22
C ALA A 83 10.96 4.17 5.73
N VAL A 84 11.54 5.06 4.94
CA VAL A 84 11.63 5.00 3.48
C VAL A 84 13.09 5.07 3.08
N PHE A 85 13.49 4.16 2.20
CA PHE A 85 14.79 4.09 1.56
C PHE A 85 14.60 4.37 0.09
N VAL A 86 15.50 5.14 -0.47
CA VAL A 86 15.46 5.55 -1.86
C VAL A 86 16.55 4.81 -2.63
N GLN A 87 16.22 4.34 -3.82
CA GLN A 87 17.24 4.04 -4.82
C GLN A 87 17.36 5.26 -5.73
N ASP A 88 18.46 6.00 -5.56
CA ASP A 88 18.78 7.12 -6.43
C ASP A 88 19.06 6.57 -7.84
N ALA A 89 18.47 7.19 -8.86
CA ALA A 89 18.83 6.89 -10.24
C ALA A 89 20.26 7.38 -10.45
N ALA A 90 21.21 6.45 -10.60
CA ALA A 90 22.57 6.80 -10.97
C ALA A 90 22.55 7.57 -12.30
N GLY A 91 22.87 8.87 -12.25
CA GLY A 91 23.00 9.71 -13.44
C GLY A 91 21.85 10.67 -13.77
N GLY A 92 20.91 10.93 -12.85
CA GLY A 92 19.93 12.01 -13.02
C GLY A 92 20.61 13.39 -13.04
N ASP A 93 20.22 14.26 -13.95
CA ASP A 93 20.79 15.60 -14.19
C ASP A 93 20.38 16.66 -13.13
N GLY A 94 19.78 16.21 -12.02
CA GLY A 94 19.28 17.08 -10.95
C GLY A 94 17.92 17.73 -11.26
N ASN A 95 17.33 17.49 -12.43
CA ASN A 95 15.97 17.91 -12.80
C ASN A 95 14.94 16.78 -12.73
N ASP A 96 15.36 15.55 -12.44
CA ASP A 96 14.46 14.42 -12.23
C ASP A 96 13.79 14.53 -10.85
N ASP A 97 12.50 14.20 -10.75
CA ASP A 97 11.63 14.46 -9.59
C ASP A 97 11.92 13.53 -8.37
N GLY A 98 13.19 13.20 -8.16
CA GLY A 98 13.74 12.34 -7.12
C GLY A 98 13.70 10.84 -7.45
N ALA A 99 14.16 10.02 -6.50
CA ALA A 99 14.28 8.56 -6.63
C ALA A 99 13.04 7.87 -7.25
N ARG A 100 13.26 7.09 -8.31
CA ARG A 100 12.22 6.35 -9.04
C ARG A 100 11.65 5.19 -8.24
N GLN A 101 12.47 4.62 -7.37
CA GLN A 101 12.17 3.42 -6.62
C GLN A 101 12.38 3.66 -5.13
N LEU A 102 11.38 3.24 -4.33
CA LEU A 102 11.39 3.32 -2.88
C LEU A 102 11.24 1.93 -2.28
N MET A 103 11.96 1.69 -1.19
CA MET A 103 11.69 0.61 -0.25
C MET A 103 11.15 1.22 1.03
N LEU A 104 10.10 0.64 1.59
CA LEU A 104 9.47 1.10 2.83
C LEU A 104 9.35 -0.06 3.80
N HIS A 105 9.34 0.22 5.08
CA HIS A 105 8.83 -0.72 6.07
C HIS A 105 8.04 0.00 7.16
N GLY A 106 7.20 -0.75 7.85
CA GLY A 106 6.36 -0.25 8.91
C GLY A 106 5.58 -1.36 9.60
N THR A 107 4.57 -0.96 10.34
CA THR A 107 3.59 -1.88 10.92
C THR A 107 2.18 -1.52 10.47
N VAL A 108 1.26 -2.46 10.64
CA VAL A 108 -0.17 -2.24 10.42
C VAL A 108 -0.97 -2.89 11.53
N ASP A 109 -1.95 -2.14 12.04
CA ASP A 109 -2.91 -2.63 13.02
C ASP A 109 -4.23 -2.96 12.31
N TYR A 110 -4.89 -4.03 12.75
CA TYR A 110 -6.18 -4.47 12.26
C TYR A 110 -7.19 -4.56 13.39
N GLY A 111 -8.34 -3.92 13.24
CA GLY A 111 -9.53 -4.23 14.02
C GLY A 111 -10.40 -5.21 13.23
N LEU A 112 -10.81 -6.30 13.88
CA LEU A 112 -11.62 -7.36 13.30
C LEU A 112 -13.11 -7.14 13.60
N ARG A 113 -13.98 -7.75 12.78
CA ARG A 113 -15.44 -7.59 12.92
C ARG A 113 -16.01 -8.23 14.20
N ASN A 114 -15.28 -9.16 14.84
CA ASN A 114 -15.61 -9.68 16.17
C ASN A 114 -15.10 -8.80 17.33
N GLY A 115 -14.56 -7.62 17.05
CA GLY A 115 -14.06 -6.67 18.05
C GLY A 115 -12.65 -6.96 18.57
N LYS A 116 -11.98 -8.03 18.12
CA LYS A 116 -10.57 -8.30 18.44
C LYS A 116 -9.64 -7.41 17.60
N THR A 117 -8.40 -7.27 18.05
CA THR A 117 -7.35 -6.55 17.31
C THR A 117 -6.16 -7.46 17.00
N VAL A 118 -5.45 -7.15 15.91
CA VAL A 118 -4.14 -7.70 15.58
C VAL A 118 -3.22 -6.51 15.33
N ASP A 119 -2.34 -6.25 16.28
CA ASP A 119 -1.53 -5.03 16.32
C ASP A 119 -0.10 -5.29 15.84
N ALA A 120 0.54 -4.23 15.35
CA ALA A 120 1.95 -4.17 15.00
C ALA A 120 2.41 -5.27 14.00
N VAL A 121 1.57 -5.64 13.03
CA VAL A 121 1.96 -6.60 11.99
C VAL A 121 3.01 -5.96 11.08
N GLY A 122 4.21 -6.53 11.05
CA GLY A 122 5.33 -6.00 10.27
C GLY A 122 5.15 -6.18 8.77
N TRP A 123 5.50 -5.15 8.00
CA TRP A 123 5.51 -5.20 6.53
C TRP A 123 6.68 -4.42 5.92
N ALA A 124 7.01 -4.78 4.70
CA ALA A 124 7.88 -4.05 3.80
C ALA A 124 7.19 -3.87 2.45
N ALA A 125 7.45 -2.75 1.76
CA ALA A 125 6.90 -2.48 0.45
C ALA A 125 7.97 -1.94 -0.51
N LEU A 126 7.86 -2.34 -1.78
CA LEU A 126 8.58 -1.78 -2.91
C LEU A 126 7.59 -0.95 -3.73
N VAL A 127 7.94 0.32 -3.94
CA VAL A 127 7.20 1.26 -4.80
C VAL A 127 8.10 1.63 -5.97
N VAL A 128 7.59 1.51 -7.19
CA VAL A 128 8.22 2.09 -8.39
C VAL A 128 7.23 3.05 -9.01
N PHE A 129 7.63 4.31 -9.18
CA PHE A 129 6.80 5.32 -9.83
C PHE A 129 6.84 5.17 -11.36
N ALA A 130 5.71 5.45 -12.00
CA ALA A 130 5.63 5.56 -13.46
C ALA A 130 6.48 6.74 -13.94
N ASP A 131 7.01 6.66 -15.16
CA ASP A 131 7.56 7.84 -15.82
C ASP A 131 6.43 8.86 -16.04
N SER A 132 6.72 10.15 -15.83
CA SER A 132 5.76 11.19 -16.16
C SER A 132 5.50 11.15 -17.67
N ASP A 133 4.27 10.89 -18.09
CA ASP A 133 3.87 10.86 -19.51
C ASP A 133 3.88 12.26 -20.19
N GLY A 134 4.34 13.29 -19.48
CA GLY A 134 4.39 14.68 -19.95
C GLY A 134 3.02 15.35 -20.07
N THR A 135 1.92 14.65 -19.82
CA THR A 135 0.55 15.16 -20.03
C THR A 135 -0.23 15.43 -18.76
N SER A 136 -0.03 14.66 -17.68
CA SER A 136 -0.78 14.83 -16.42
C SER A 136 0.04 15.42 -15.27
N GLY A 137 1.36 15.20 -15.25
CA GLY A 137 2.23 15.58 -14.13
C GLY A 137 1.88 14.91 -12.80
N GLU A 138 0.96 13.94 -12.79
CA GLU A 138 0.48 13.30 -11.57
C GLU A 138 1.34 12.07 -11.24
N LEU A 139 1.82 11.99 -9.99
CA LEU A 139 2.55 10.80 -9.52
C LEU A 139 1.63 9.58 -9.53
N LYS A 140 2.07 8.47 -10.12
CA LYS A 140 1.41 7.16 -10.10
C LYS A 140 2.43 6.05 -9.85
N MET A 141 1.98 4.93 -9.30
CA MET A 141 2.82 3.74 -9.11
C MET A 141 2.72 2.80 -10.32
N GLN A 142 3.84 2.51 -10.96
CA GLN A 142 4.00 1.44 -11.95
C GLN A 142 4.11 0.07 -11.29
N ARG A 143 4.65 0.02 -10.06
CA ARG A 143 4.74 -1.20 -9.26
C ARG A 143 4.45 -0.91 -7.81
N TYR A 144 3.62 -1.74 -7.21
CA TYR A 144 3.44 -1.80 -5.76
C TYR A 144 3.51 -3.25 -5.29
N GLN A 145 4.58 -3.58 -4.56
CA GLN A 145 4.80 -4.92 -4.02
C GLN A 145 4.92 -4.88 -2.52
N VAL A 146 4.23 -5.79 -1.83
CA VAL A 146 4.24 -5.87 -0.37
C VAL A 146 4.67 -7.25 0.11
N TRP A 147 5.54 -7.27 1.10
CA TRP A 147 5.87 -8.42 1.94
C TRP A 147 5.33 -8.15 3.34
N LEU A 148 4.53 -9.06 3.88
CA LEU A 148 3.89 -8.92 5.19
C LEU A 148 3.83 -10.30 5.85
N ASP A 149 4.08 -10.34 7.16
CA ASP A 149 3.80 -11.53 7.97
C ASP A 149 2.30 -11.65 8.18
N GLY A 150 1.65 -12.43 7.32
CA GLY A 150 0.20 -12.64 7.35
C GLY A 150 -0.27 -13.63 8.40
N ALA A 151 0.64 -14.36 9.06
CA ALA A 151 0.25 -15.46 9.95
C ALA A 151 -0.61 -15.00 11.15
N PRO A 152 -0.30 -13.89 11.85
CA PRO A 152 -1.13 -13.41 12.95
C PRO A 152 -2.56 -13.06 12.49
N LEU A 153 -2.68 -12.32 11.38
CA LEU A 153 -3.98 -11.92 10.83
C LEU A 153 -4.76 -13.14 10.33
N ALA A 154 -4.13 -14.06 9.61
CA ALA A 154 -4.78 -15.26 9.09
C ALA A 154 -5.34 -16.14 10.23
N LYS A 155 -4.58 -16.32 11.31
CA LYS A 155 -5.03 -17.04 12.51
C LYS A 155 -6.25 -16.36 13.12
N ALA A 156 -6.20 -15.04 13.32
CA ALA A 156 -7.29 -14.31 13.95
C ALA A 156 -8.57 -14.30 13.09
N LEU A 157 -8.44 -14.24 11.76
CA LEU A 157 -9.56 -14.37 10.82
C LEU A 157 -10.20 -15.77 10.86
N ALA A 158 -9.40 -16.83 10.98
CA ALA A 158 -9.90 -18.20 11.11
C ALA A 158 -10.68 -18.40 12.43
N GLU A 159 -10.17 -17.86 13.54
CA GLU A 159 -10.88 -17.86 14.83
C GLU A 159 -12.21 -17.10 14.74
N GLN A 160 -12.22 -15.92 14.13
CA GLN A 160 -13.45 -15.14 13.89
C GLN A 160 -14.48 -15.93 13.07
N ALA A 161 -14.05 -16.61 12.01
CA ALA A 161 -14.95 -17.41 11.17
C ALA A 161 -15.54 -18.60 11.95
N ALA A 162 -14.76 -19.25 12.82
CA ALA A 162 -15.23 -20.35 13.65
C ALA A 162 -16.24 -19.90 14.71
N GLU A 163 -16.07 -18.72 15.30
CA GLU A 163 -17.02 -18.12 16.26
C GLU A 163 -18.38 -17.83 15.62
N GLN A 164 -18.39 -17.37 14.36
CA GLN A 164 -19.62 -17.07 13.63
C GLN A 164 -20.42 -18.33 13.25
N GLN A 165 -19.77 -19.48 13.13
CA GLN A 165 -20.44 -20.76 12.81
C GLN A 165 -21.11 -21.41 14.04
N GLN A 166 -20.83 -20.91 15.25
CA GLN A 166 -21.38 -21.44 16.50
C GLN A 166 -22.59 -20.62 17.01
N GLN A 167 -22.96 -19.55 16.30
CA GLN A 167 -24.10 -18.68 16.58
C GLN A 167 -25.25 -18.99 15.62
#